data_AF-A0AAW1KKX2-F1
#
_entry.id   AF-A0AAW1KKX2-F1
#
_cell.length_a   1.000
_cell.length_b   1.000
_cell.length_c   1.000
_cell.angle_alpha   90.00
_cell.angle_beta   90.00
_cell.angle_gamma   90.00
#
_symmetry.space_group_name_H-M   'P 1'
#
loop_
_entity.id
_entity.type
_entity.pdbx_description
1 polymer ?
#
loop_
_entity_poly.entity_id
_entity_poly.type
_entity_poly.pdbx_seq_one_letter_code
_entity_poly.pdbx_strand_id
1 'polypeptide(L)'
;MASAKVNNILAKGCSQSWGEKKVLLESIVKSVVFYAAEIWGVNYVDKLETTQLRFLKGLLKCSRSTPNSMLRTETGTDHICSQIIKRALTWLHKATIWKIIDFLG
;
A
#
# COMPACT_ATOMS: atom_id res chain seq x y z
N MET A 1 -2.69 -14.66 6.17
CA MET A 1 -3.87 -14.65 7.07
C MET A 1 -4.73 -13.39 6.94
N ALA A 2 -4.17 -12.18 6.77
CA ALA A 2 -4.96 -10.95 6.59
C ALA A 2 -5.88 -10.95 5.34
N SER A 3 -5.39 -11.45 4.19
CA SER A 3 -6.15 -11.46 2.92
C SER A 3 -7.46 -12.27 2.98
N ALA A 4 -7.48 -13.40 3.71
CA ALA A 4 -8.70 -14.19 3.89
C ALA A 4 -9.77 -13.43 4.69
N LYS A 5 -9.36 -12.67 5.71
CA LYS A 5 -10.28 -11.87 6.53
C LYS A 5 -10.83 -10.68 5.76
N VAL A 6 -10.01 -10.04 4.93
CA VAL A 6 -10.46 -8.98 4.01
C VAL A 6 -11.45 -9.51 2.99
N ASN A 7 -11.20 -10.68 2.40
CA ASN A 7 -12.14 -11.31 1.48
C ASN A 7 -13.49 -11.63 2.15
N ASN A 8 -13.47 -12.02 3.42
CA ASN A 8 -14.69 -12.28 4.19
C ASN A 8 -15.45 -10.97 4.51
N ILE A 9 -14.73 -9.88 4.81
CA ILE A 9 -15.31 -8.55 4.98
C ILE A 9 -15.91 -8.03 3.67
N LEU A 10 -15.20 -8.20 2.55
CA LEU A 10 -15.70 -7.82 1.23
C LEU A 10 -16.92 -8.64 0.80
N ALA A 11 -16.90 -9.95 1.09
CA ALA A 11 -18.03 -10.83 0.83
C ALA A 11 -19.26 -10.46 1.68
N LYS A 12 -19.05 -10.02 2.93
CA LYS A 12 -20.13 -9.58 3.82
C LYS A 12 -20.59 -8.14 3.60
N GLY A 13 -19.71 -7.28 3.11
CA GLY A 13 -19.96 -5.86 2.92
C GLY A 13 -20.77 -5.50 1.67
N CYS A 14 -21.16 -6.49 0.85
CA CYS A 14 -21.89 -6.28 -0.42
C CYS A 14 -21.26 -5.22 -1.33
N SER A 15 -19.93 -5.05 -1.30
CA SER A 15 -19.28 -4.11 -2.19
C SER A 15 -19.35 -4.65 -3.62
N GLN A 16 -20.26 -4.11 -4.42
CA GLN A 16 -20.52 -4.56 -5.79
C GLN A 16 -19.63 -3.82 -6.78
N SER A 17 -19.32 -2.54 -6.51
CA SER A 17 -18.52 -1.72 -7.42
C SER A 17 -17.02 -1.96 -7.27
N TRP A 18 -16.30 -1.95 -8.40
CA TRP A 18 -14.83 -2.04 -8.39
C TRP A 18 -14.17 -0.86 -7.64
N GLY A 19 -14.79 0.32 -7.72
CA GLY A 19 -14.31 1.54 -7.06
C GLY A 19 -14.24 1.39 -5.54
N GLU A 20 -15.29 0.86 -4.91
CA GLU A 20 -15.31 0.60 -3.46
C GLU A 20 -14.25 -0.42 -3.03
N LYS A 21 -14.09 -1.51 -3.81
CA LYS A 21 -13.05 -2.52 -3.56
C LYS A 21 -11.65 -1.92 -3.64
N LYS A 22 -11.43 -1.01 -4.59
CA LYS A 22 -10.17 -0.27 -4.73
C LYS A 22 -9.93 0.65 -3.53
N VAL A 23 -10.92 1.41 -3.08
CA VAL A 23 -10.80 2.29 -1.91
C VAL A 23 -10.49 1.49 -0.64
N LEU A 24 -11.18 0.37 -0.43
CA LEU A 24 -10.93 -0.50 0.73
C LEU A 24 -9.51 -1.09 0.68
N LEU A 25 -9.10 -1.58 -0.49
CA LEU A 25 -7.74 -2.08 -0.72
C LEU A 25 -6.70 -0.99 -0.38
N GLU A 26 -6.88 0.21 -0.91
CA GLU A 26 -5.97 1.33 -0.65
C GLU A 26 -5.93 1.69 0.83
N SER A 27 -7.06 1.68 1.53
CA SER A 27 -7.12 1.94 2.98
C SER A 27 -6.36 0.90 3.80
N ILE A 28 -6.48 -0.38 3.44
CA ILE A 28 -5.76 -1.48 4.10
C ILE A 28 -4.26 -1.41 3.79
N VAL A 29 -3.89 -1.20 2.53
CA VAL A 29 -2.48 -1.01 2.14
C VAL A 29 -1.93 0.22 2.85
N LYS A 30 -2.68 1.33 2.92
CA LYS A 30 -2.24 2.53 3.64
C LYS A 30 -2.04 2.28 5.13
N SER A 31 -2.95 1.56 5.78
CA SER A 31 -2.86 1.29 7.22
C SER A 31 -1.79 0.26 7.57
N VAL A 32 -1.57 -0.77 6.75
CA VAL A 32 -0.63 -1.86 7.05
C VAL A 32 0.74 -1.62 6.45
N VAL A 33 0.80 -1.26 5.17
CA VAL A 33 2.07 -1.10 4.43
C VAL A 33 2.73 0.22 4.77
N PHE A 34 1.99 1.32 4.90
CA PHE A 34 2.59 2.60 5.28
C PHE A 34 2.79 2.78 6.78
N TYR A 35 2.40 1.80 7.61
CA TYR A 35 2.72 1.85 9.03
C TYR A 35 4.24 1.74 9.23
N ALA A 36 4.84 2.82 9.73
CA ALA A 36 6.28 2.97 9.91
C ALA A 36 7.14 2.79 8.63
N ALA A 37 6.54 2.84 7.44
CA ALA A 37 7.26 2.65 6.17
C ALA A 37 8.37 3.69 5.93
N GLU A 38 8.32 4.81 6.63
CA GLU A 38 9.34 5.86 6.61
C GLU A 38 10.70 5.35 7.12
N ILE A 39 10.69 4.36 8.02
CA ILE A 39 11.89 3.81 8.66
C ILE A 39 12.40 2.57 7.93
N TRP A 40 11.50 1.63 7.60
CA TRP A 40 11.88 0.33 7.02
C TRP A 40 11.47 0.18 5.55
N GLY A 41 10.45 0.91 5.11
CA GLY A 41 9.80 0.70 3.81
C GLY A 41 10.72 0.95 2.62
N VAL A 42 11.69 1.87 2.75
CA VAL A 42 12.66 2.19 1.69
C VAL A 42 13.56 0.99 1.35
N ASN A 43 13.94 0.18 2.35
CA ASN A 43 14.80 -0.99 2.14
C ASN A 43 14.04 -2.21 1.58
N TYR A 44 12.70 -2.20 1.64
CA TYR A 44 11.86 -3.35 1.31
C TYR A 44 10.80 -3.05 0.24
N VAL A 45 10.99 -1.99 -0.54
CA VAL A 45 10.05 -1.55 -1.59
C VAL A 45 9.67 -2.69 -2.53
N ASP A 46 10.63 -3.46 -3.04
CA ASP A 46 10.37 -4.54 -4.01
C ASP A 46 9.49 -5.66 -3.41
N LYS A 47 9.71 -5.97 -2.12
CA LYS A 47 8.93 -6.97 -1.40
C LYS A 47 7.51 -6.47 -1.14
N LEU A 48 7.36 -5.18 -0.83
CA LEU A 48 6.06 -4.54 -0.62
C LEU A 48 5.23 -4.52 -1.90
N GLU A 49 5.87 -4.17 -3.02
CA GLU A 49 5.23 -4.14 -4.32
C GLU A 49 4.75 -5.55 -4.74
N THR A 50 5.59 -6.56 -4.55
CA THR A 50 5.23 -7.97 -4.81
C THR A 50 4.04 -8.42 -3.94
N THR A 51 4.02 -8.00 -2.67
CA THR A 51 2.96 -8.36 -1.73
C THR A 51 1.62 -7.72 -2.10
N GLN A 52 1.62 -6.45 -2.49
CA GLN A 52 0.42 -5.76 -2.98
C GLN A 52 -0.12 -6.43 -4.25
N LEU A 53 0.73 -6.73 -5.22
CA LEU A 53 0.31 -7.40 -6.46
C LEU A 53 -0.24 -8.80 -6.20
N ARG A 54 0.38 -9.55 -5.28
CA ARG A 54 -0.13 -10.87 -4.85
C ARG A 54 -1.50 -10.75 -4.18
N PHE A 55 -1.70 -9.71 -3.37
CA PHE A 55 -3.00 -9.45 -2.75
C PHE A 55 -4.06 -9.14 -3.82
N LEU A 56 -3.73 -8.26 -4.77
CA LEU A 56 -4.60 -7.88 -5.87
C LEU A 56 -5.01 -9.08 -6.74
N LYS A 57 -4.06 -9.96 -7.07
CA LYS A 57 -4.31 -11.24 -7.75
C LYS A 57 -5.31 -12.10 -6.99
N GLY A 58 -5.15 -12.21 -5.66
CA GLY A 58 -6.06 -12.96 -4.81
C GLY A 58 -7.47 -12.34 -4.75
N LEU A 59 -7.55 -11.01 -4.72
CA LEU A 59 -8.80 -10.26 -4.69
C LEU A 59 -9.60 -10.42 -6.00
N LEU A 60 -8.91 -10.31 -7.14
CA LEU A 60 -9.50 -10.44 -8.47
C LEU A 60 -9.67 -11.90 -8.92
N LYS A 61 -9.25 -12.87 -8.11
CA LYS A 61 -9.18 -14.30 -8.46
C LYS A 61 -8.40 -14.56 -9.76
N CYS A 62 -7.40 -13.72 -10.04
CA CYS A 62 -6.52 -13.91 -11.20
C CYS A 62 -5.56 -15.08 -10.98
N SER A 63 -5.16 -15.73 -12.07
CA SER A 63 -4.11 -16.74 -12.04
C SER A 63 -2.80 -16.16 -11.52
N ARG A 64 -1.98 -16.99 -10.88
CA ARG A 64 -0.62 -16.62 -10.48
C ARG A 64 0.25 -16.25 -11.70
N SER A 65 -0.05 -16.83 -12.86
CA SER A 65 0.65 -16.56 -14.13
C SER A 65 0.32 -15.21 -14.75
N THR A 66 -0.71 -14.51 -14.28
CA THR A 66 -1.09 -13.21 -14.84
C THR A 66 0.08 -12.21 -14.71
N PRO A 67 0.54 -11.58 -15.80
CA PRO A 67 1.60 -10.60 -15.76
C PRO A 67 1.27 -9.44 -14.83
N ASN A 68 2.26 -8.99 -14.04
CA ASN A 68 2.07 -7.88 -13.10
C ASN A 68 1.80 -6.55 -13.82
N SER A 69 2.37 -6.37 -15.03
CA SER A 69 2.13 -5.20 -15.88
C SER A 69 0.65 -5.05 -16.24
N MET A 70 0.03 -6.14 -16.70
CA MET A 70 -1.39 -6.18 -17.05
C MET A 70 -2.27 -5.80 -15.86
N LEU A 71 -2.01 -6.37 -14.67
CA LEU A 71 -2.75 -6.02 -13.47
C LEU A 71 -2.66 -4.52 -13.15
N ARG A 72 -1.46 -3.93 -13.22
CA ARG A 72 -1.27 -2.50 -12.95
C ARG A 72 -2.05 -1.62 -13.91
N THR A 73 -2.05 -1.97 -15.20
CA THR A 73 -2.79 -1.24 -16.23
C THR A 73 -4.29 -1.31 -16.00
N GLU A 74 -4.83 -2.51 -15.74
CA GLU A 74 -6.26 -2.72 -15.52
C GLU A 74 -6.76 -2.08 -14.21
N THR A 75 -5.98 -2.14 -13.13
CA THR A 75 -6.40 -1.59 -11.84
C THR A 75 -6.01 -0.13 -11.63
N GLY A 76 -5.23 0.45 -12.55
CA GLY A 76 -4.70 1.82 -12.43
C GLY A 76 -4.03 2.03 -11.07
N THR A 77 -3.18 1.08 -10.67
CA THR A 77 -2.53 1.07 -9.36
C THR A 77 -1.12 1.60 -9.49
N ASP A 78 -0.83 2.68 -8.77
CA ASP A 78 0.50 3.29 -8.77
C ASP A 78 1.54 2.41 -8.07
N HIS A 79 2.82 2.67 -8.34
CA HIS A 79 3.91 2.03 -7.61
C HIS A 79 3.90 2.50 -6.15
N ILE A 80 3.91 1.54 -5.21
CA ILE A 80 4.02 1.85 -3.77
C ILE A 80 5.30 2.65 -3.49
N CYS A 81 6.37 2.43 -4.26
CA CYS A 81 7.64 3.13 -4.13
C CYS A 81 7.47 4.66 -4.06
N SER A 82 6.70 5.26 -4.98
CA SER A 82 6.50 6.71 -5.01
C SER A 82 5.81 7.23 -3.75
N GLN A 83 4.85 6.48 -3.22
CA GLN A 83 4.15 6.82 -1.99
C GLN A 83 5.05 6.68 -0.75
N ILE A 84 5.90 5.64 -0.70
CA ILE A 84 6.87 5.44 0.39
C ILE A 84 7.87 6.58 0.41
N ILE A 85 8.49 6.90 -0.73
CA ILE A 85 9.51 7.95 -0.83
C ILE A 85 8.92 9.30 -0.41
N LYS A 86 7.72 9.64 -0.89
CA LYS A 86 7.06 10.90 -0.52
C LYS A 86 6.84 11.01 1.00
N ARG A 87 6.41 9.92 1.64
CA ARG A 87 6.22 9.86 3.10
C ARG A 87 7.54 9.96 3.86
N ALA A 88 8.55 9.20 3.44
CA ALA A 88 9.88 9.23 4.03
C ALA A 88 10.49 10.64 3.97
N LEU A 89 10.39 11.33 2.84
CA LEU A 89 10.84 12.71 2.70
C LEU A 89 10.08 13.68 3.62
N THR A 90 8.76 13.53 3.70
CA THR A 90 7.92 14.36 4.58
C THR A 90 8.32 14.17 6.05
N TRP A 91 8.57 12.93 6.45
CA TRP A 91 9.00 12.59 7.79
C TRP A 91 10.40 13.16 8.11
N LEU A 92 11.36 12.99 7.20
CA LEU A 92 12.71 13.54 7.36
C LEU A 92 12.69 15.06 7.49
N HIS A 93 11.89 15.74 6.68
CA HIS A 93 11.72 17.19 6.75
C HIS A 93 11.13 17.64 8.10
N LYS A 94 10.14 16.92 8.61
CA LYS A 94 9.58 17.20 9.93
C LYS A 94 10.60 16.95 11.04
N ALA A 95 11.38 15.88 10.94
CA ALA A 95 12.39 15.52 11.93
C ALA A 95 13.53 16.55 12.01
N THR A 96 13.96 17.10 10.87
CA THR A 96 14.98 18.17 10.85
C THR A 96 14.47 19.48 11.43
N ILE A 97 13.21 19.86 11.15
CA ILE A 97 12.60 21.07 11.75
C ILE A 97 12.54 20.95 13.27
N TRP A 98 12.08 19.80 13.78
CA TRP A 98 12.01 19.56 15.23
C TRP A 98 13.38 19.70 15.89
N LYS A 99 14.42 19.12 15.28
CA LYS A 99 15.78 19.18 15.80
C LYS A 99 16.37 20.59 15.81
N ILE A 100 15.94 21.46 14.89
CA ILE A 100 16.33 22.88 14.86
C ILE A 100 15.62 23.66 15.97
N ILE A 101 14.34 23.36 16.24
CA ILE A 101 13.58 23.97 17.34
C ILE A 101 14.19 23.60 18.69
N ASP A 102 14.52 22.32 18.91
CA ASP A 102 15.20 21.86 20.13
C ASP A 102 16.60 22.46 20.33
N PHE A 103 17.25 22.94 19.25
CA PHE A 103 18.55 23.62 19.33
C PHE A 103 18.42 25.12 19.62
N LEU A 104 17.24 25.71 19.39
CA LEU A 104 16.96 27.15 19.57
C LEU A 104 16.26 27.48 20.89
N GLY A 105 15.75 26.48 21.62
CA GLY A 105 15.16 26.61 22.96
C GLY A 105 16.15 26.24 24.07
#